data_AF-A0A1G5J2M2-F1
#
_entry.id   AF-A0A1G5J2M2-F1
#
_cell.length_a   1.000
_cell.length_b   1.000
_cell.length_c   1.000
_cell.angle_alpha   90.00
_cell.angle_beta   90.00
_cell.angle_gamma   90.00
#
_symmetry.space_group_name_H-M   'P 1'
#
loop_
_entity.id
_entity.type
_entity.pdbx_description
1 polymer ?
#
loop_
_entity_poly.entity_id
_entity_poly.type
_entity_poly.pdbx_seq_one_letter_code
_entity_poly.pdbx_strand_id
1 'polypeptide(L)' 'MEFKSILIKDTTKEEREVIVKNSMDCGGGCENCSSCWLGGGSPWDIYQDYIDGKREIREINSEYMDRYRQGRNIV' A
#
# COMPACT_ATOMS: atom_id res chain seq x y z
N MET A 1 9.42 3.52 20.79
CA MET A 1 9.05 3.94 19.42
C MET A 1 7.53 3.97 19.42
N GLU A 2 6.94 5.16 19.23
CA GLU A 2 5.49 5.32 19.23
C GLU A 2 4.95 4.83 17.88
N PHE A 3 4.08 3.82 17.89
CA PHE A 3 3.40 3.35 16.69
C PHE A 3 2.23 4.30 16.41
N LYS A 4 2.34 5.13 15.37
CA LYS A 4 1.20 5.90 14.86
C LYS A 4 0.16 4.95 14.26
N SER A 5 -1.12 5.26 14.48
CA SER A 5 -2.24 4.52 13.87
C SER A 5 -2.21 4.65 12.34
N ILE A 6 -2.74 3.62 11.67
CA ILE A 6 -2.95 3.58 10.21
C ILE A 6 -4.44 3.53 9.86
N LEU A 7 -5.33 3.69 10.83
CA LEU A 7 -6.77 3.62 10.58
C LEU A 7 -7.25 4.95 10.00
N ILE A 8 -8.21 4.90 9.08
CA ILE A 8 -8.78 6.12 8.46
C ILE A 8 -9.36 7.05 9.52
N LYS A 9 -10.02 6.50 10.54
CA LYS A 9 -10.60 7.30 11.63
C LYS A 9 -9.57 8.08 12.46
N ASP A 10 -8.30 7.68 12.43
CA ASP A 10 -7.22 8.23 13.25
C ASP A 10 -6.20 9.03 12.43
N THR A 11 -6.42 9.19 11.11
CA THR A 11 -5.43 9.77 10.19
C THR A 11 -6.05 10.78 9.22
N THR A 12 -5.29 11.82 8.85
CA THR A 12 -5.69 12.71 7.75
C THR A 12 -5.37 12.09 6.38
N LYS A 13 -5.81 12.72 5.29
CA LYS A 13 -5.42 12.30 3.94
C LYS A 13 -3.90 12.41 3.75
N GLU A 14 -3.30 13.51 4.19
CA GLU A 14 -1.86 13.77 4.09
C GLU A 14 -1.05 12.76 4.90
N GLU A 15 -1.51 12.40 6.11
CA GLU A 15 -0.84 11.37 6.91
C GLU A 15 -0.88 10.00 6.20
N ARG A 16 -1.98 9.68 5.52
CA ARG A 16 -2.09 8.45 4.73
C ARG A 16 -1.21 8.46 3.50
N GLU A 17 -1.06 9.59 2.82
CA GLU A 17 -0.08 9.75 1.74
C GLU A 17 1.35 9.50 2.23
N VAL A 18 1.70 9.98 3.43
CA VAL A 18 3.00 9.73 4.06
C VAL A 18 3.17 8.27 4.46
N ILE A 19 2.13 7.62 5.02
CA ILE A 19 2.15 6.19 5.34
C ILE A 19 2.41 5.36 4.09
N VAL A 20 1.66 5.63 3.02
CA VAL A 20 1.80 4.98 1.71
C VAL A 20 3.21 5.21 1.16
N LYS A 21 3.68 6.46 1.10
CA LYS A 21 5.03 6.79 0.63
C LYS A 21 6.15 6.09 1.41
N ASN A 22 6.08 6.10 2.74
CA ASN A 22 7.09 5.47 3.61
C ASN A 22 7.06 3.94 3.51
N SER A 23 5.90 3.34 3.26
CA SER A 23 5.78 1.89 3.04
C SER A 23 6.46 1.40 1.75
N MET A 24 6.81 2.33 0.85
CA MET A 24 7.40 2.06 -0.45
C MET A 24 8.88 2.42 -0.53
N ASP A 25 9.49 2.85 0.58
CA ASP A 25 10.91 3.11 0.60
C ASP A 25 11.69 1.79 0.56
N CYS A 26 12.11 1.40 -0.63
CA CYS A 26 12.98 0.25 -0.86
C CYS A 26 14.48 0.58 -0.70
N GLY A 27 14.82 1.67 0.00
CA GLY A 27 16.22 2.06 0.26
C GLY A 27 16.82 2.95 -0.83
N GLY A 28 15.98 3.71 -1.55
CA GLY A 28 16.42 4.57 -2.65
C GLY A 28 15.30 5.24 -3.45
N GLY A 29 14.06 5.27 -2.96
CA GLY A 29 12.94 5.81 -3.73
C GLY A 29 12.37 4.85 -4.78
N CYS A 30 11.29 5.28 -5.46
CA CYS A 30 10.55 4.44 -6.40
C CYS A 30 11.38 4.08 -7.63
N GLU A 31 12.26 4.96 -8.09
CA GLU A 31 13.17 4.73 -9.22
C GLU A 31 14.15 3.57 -8.99
N ASN A 32 14.44 3.25 -7.73
CA ASN A 32 15.33 2.15 -7.35
C ASN A 32 14.55 0.88 -6.97
N CYS A 33 13.22 0.89 -7.07
CA CYS A 33 12.36 -0.26 -6.82
C CYS A 33 11.95 -0.93 -8.15
N SER A 34 12.34 -2.19 -8.36
CA SER A 34 12.00 -2.92 -9.59
C SER A 34 10.54 -3.39 -9.66
N SER A 35 9.75 -3.24 -8.60
CA SER A 35 8.37 -3.75 -8.53
C SER A 35 7.46 -3.17 -9.61
N CYS A 36 7.53 -1.86 -9.89
CA CYS A 36 6.68 -1.23 -10.93
C CYS A 36 7.03 -1.75 -12.33
N TRP A 37 8.32 -1.91 -12.63
CA TRP A 37 8.79 -2.43 -13.93
C TRP A 37 8.44 -3.90 -14.15
N LEU A 38 8.39 -4.67 -13.07
CA LEU A 38 8.04 -6.11 -13.10
C LEU A 38 6.51 -6.35 -13.07
N GLY A 39 5.70 -5.32 -13.27
CA GLY A 39 4.24 -5.42 -13.35
C GLY A 39 3.53 -5.39 -11.99
N GLY A 40 4.19 -4.91 -10.93
CA GLY A 40 3.60 -4.73 -9.60
C GLY A 40 2.61 -3.56 -9.49
N GLY A 41 2.46 -2.76 -10.56
CA GLY A 41 1.56 -1.61 -10.61
C GLY A 41 2.07 -0.39 -9.83
N SER A 42 1.37 0.74 -9.99
CA SER A 42 1.62 1.92 -9.18
C SER A 42 1.00 1.71 -7.80
N PRO A 43 1.78 1.84 -6.73
CA PRO A 43 1.21 1.72 -5.40
C PRO A 43 0.18 2.82 -5.06
N TRP A 44 0.27 3.98 -5.72
CA TRP A 44 -0.73 5.03 -5.63
C TRP A 44 -2.09 4.56 -6.15
N ASP A 45 -2.11 3.77 -7.23
CA ASP A 45 -3.35 3.22 -7.78
C ASP A 45 -3.94 2.17 -6.84
N ILE A 46 -3.09 1.36 -6.19
CA ILE A 46 -3.51 0.32 -5.25
C ILE A 46 -4.15 0.93 -4.00
N TYR A 47 -3.55 2.01 -3.45
CA TYR A 47 -3.93 2.58 -2.16
C TYR A 47 -4.75 3.88 -2.25
N GLN A 48 -5.18 4.31 -3.44
CA GLN A 48 -5.96 5.56 -3.60
C GLN A 48 -7.22 5.59 -2.74
N ASP A 49 -7.95 4.48 -2.64
CA ASP A 49 -9.15 4.40 -1.79
C ASP A 49 -8.83 4.57 -0.30
N TYR A 50 -7.67 4.08 0.14
CA TYR A 50 -7.19 4.31 1.49
C TYR A 50 -6.78 5.76 1.68
N ILE A 51 -6.11 6.40 0.72
CA ILE A 51 -5.76 7.83 0.77
C ILE A 51 -7.02 8.72 0.83
N ASP A 52 -8.04 8.38 0.05
CA ASP A 52 -9.29 9.13 -0.01
C ASP A 52 -10.24 8.88 1.17
N GLY A 53 -10.00 7.83 1.96
CA GLY A 53 -10.84 7.50 3.13
C GLY A 53 -12.07 6.70 2.83
N LYS A 54 -12.04 5.97 1.72
CA LYS A 54 -13.13 5.13 1.25
C LYS A 54 -13.01 3.70 1.77
N ARG A 55 -11.79 3.20 1.99
CA ARG A 55 -11.54 1.78 2.32
C ARG A 55 -10.28 1.58 3.15
N GLU A 56 -10.33 0.70 4.14
CA GLU A 56 -9.20 0.48 5.05
C GLU A 56 -8.04 -0.24 4.34
N ILE A 57 -6.80 0.09 4.71
CA ILE A 57 -5.59 -0.49 4.10
C ILE A 57 -5.56 -2.03 4.21
N ARG A 58 -6.12 -2.59 5.29
CA ARG A 58 -6.24 -4.04 5.49
C ARG A 58 -7.14 -4.70 4.44
N GLU A 59 -8.23 -4.04 4.06
CA GLU A 59 -9.16 -4.56 3.06
C GLU A 59 -8.53 -4.57 1.67
N ILE A 60 -7.83 -3.48 1.34
CA ILE A 60 -7.05 -3.36 0.08
C ILE A 60 -6.00 -4.46 0.01
N ASN A 61 -5.23 -4.67 1.08
CA ASN A 61 -4.20 -5.70 1.13
C ASN A 61 -4.77 -7.11 0.97
N SER A 62 -5.90 -7.40 1.62
CA SER A 62 -6.57 -8.70 1.48
C SER A 62 -6.99 -8.94 0.03
N GLU A 63 -7.67 -7.98 -0.60
CA GLU A 63 -8.11 -8.11 -1.98
C GLU A 63 -6.92 -8.26 -2.94
N TYR A 64 -5.87 -7.46 -2.75
CA TYR A 64 -4.65 -7.53 -3.56
C TYR A 64 -4.01 -8.92 -3.47
N MET A 65 -3.89 -9.47 -2.25
CA MET A 65 -3.33 -10.81 -2.03
C MET A 65 -4.22 -11.91 -2.59
N ASP A 66 -5.54 -11.80 -2.46
CA ASP A 66 -6.49 -12.76 -3.02
C ASP A 66 -6.39 -12.81 -4.56
N ARG A 67 -6.23 -11.65 -5.21
CA ARG A 67 -5.94 -11.58 -6.66
C ARG A 67 -4.58 -12.19 -7.00
N TYR A 68 -3.54 -11.89 -6.23
CA TYR A 68 -2.19 -12.43 -6.49
C TYR A 68 -2.09 -13.95 -6.29
N ARG A 69 -2.88 -14.50 -5.37
CA ARG A 69 -2.95 -15.94 -5.06
C ARG A 69 -3.69 -16.78 -6.10
N GLN A 70 -4.36 -16.17 -7.08
CA GLN A 70 -5.07 -16.90 -8.15
C GLN A 70 -4.09 -17.77 -8.96
N GLY A 71 -3.93 -19.05 -8.56
CA GLY A 71 -3.11 -20.06 -9.22
C GLY A 71 -1.68 -20.24 -8.69
N ARG A 72 -1.25 -19.45 -7.70
CA ARG A 72 0.08 -19.61 -7.06
C ARG A 72 -0.09 -20.30 -5.71
N ASN A 73 0.40 -21.54 -5.56
CA ASN A 73 0.55 -22.19 -4.27
C ASN A 73 1.65 -21.47 -3.48
N ILE A 74 1.27 -20.44 -2.74
CA ILE A 74 2.16 -19.74 -1.82
C ILE A 74 2.03 -20.46 -0.48
N VAL A 75 2.92 -21.43 -0.23
CA VAL A 75 3.08 -22.16 1.03
C VAL A 75 3.88 -21.36 2.04
#